data_AF-A0A4R0ZGS6-F1
#
_entry.id   AF-A0A4R0ZGS6-F1
#
_cell.length_a   1.000
_cell.length_b   1.000
_cell.length_c   1.000
_cell.angle_alpha   90.00
_cell.angle_beta   90.00
_cell.angle_gamma   90.00
#
_symmetry.space_group_name_H-M   'P 1'
#
loop_
_entity.id
_entity.type
_entity.pdbx_description
1 polymer ?
#
loop_
_entity_poly.entity_id
_entity_poly.type
_entity_poly.pdbx_seq_one_letter_code
_entity_poly.pdbx_strand_id
1 'polypeptide(L)'
;MDVVYYSYPVDALLYMYLGTTAVFSFIIGLVVRRVSRRPDISFWTTIVLSFVGLCLSLGWFRNASVTVFMGTLPWLINLVFSLFLYALYSGIIYFIFRPRKIEATK
;
A
#
# COMPACT_ATOMS: atom_id res chain seq x y z
N MET A 1 15.69 10.44 35.19
CA MET A 1 14.84 10.80 34.04
C MET A 1 14.84 9.61 33.12
N ASP A 2 13.86 8.73 33.26
CA ASP A 2 13.73 7.57 32.40
C ASP A 2 13.31 8.06 31.03
N VAL A 3 14.20 7.87 30.05
CA VAL A 3 13.89 8.12 28.65
C VAL A 3 12.89 7.05 28.26
N VAL A 4 11.60 7.38 28.34
CA VAL A 4 10.53 6.52 27.84
C VAL A 4 10.71 6.46 26.33
N TYR A 5 11.42 5.45 25.85
CA TYR A 5 11.40 5.07 24.45
C TYR A 5 9.96 4.68 24.14
N TYR A 6 9.20 5.59 23.53
CA TYR A 6 7.97 5.24 22.84
C TYR A 6 8.36 4.35 21.66
N SER A 7 8.59 3.06 21.92
CA SER A 7 8.63 2.05 20.88
C SER A 7 7.25 2.01 20.29
N TYR A 8 7.08 2.64 19.11
CA TYR A 8 5.84 2.55 18.35
C TYR A 8 5.49 1.06 18.19
N PRO A 9 4.23 0.67 18.43
CA PRO A 9 3.83 -0.71 18.24
C PRO A 9 4.12 -1.12 16.79
N VAL A 10 4.64 -2.34 16.62
CA VAL A 10 5.11 -2.85 15.32
C VAL A 10 3.99 -2.80 14.27
N ASP A 11 2.74 -2.90 14.71
CA ASP A 11 1.53 -2.74 13.90
C ASP A 11 1.41 -1.33 13.29
N ALA A 12 1.66 -0.28 14.09
CA ALA A 12 1.60 1.10 13.62
C ALA A 12 2.69 1.37 12.57
N LEU A 13 3.87 0.77 12.73
CA LEU A 13 4.95 0.87 11.74
C LEU A 13 4.58 0.16 10.43
N LEU A 14 3.93 -1.01 10.51
CA LEU A 14 3.39 -1.69 9.33
C LEU A 14 2.40 -0.78 8.58
N TYR A 15 1.43 -0.18 9.27
CA TYR A 15 0.46 0.71 8.64
C TYR A 15 1.08 1.98 8.07
N MET A 16 2.12 2.51 8.73
CA MET A 16 2.90 3.61 8.20
C MET A 16 3.58 3.21 6.88
N TYR A 17 4.23 2.05 6.82
CA TYR A 17 4.86 1.57 5.59
C TYR A 17 3.86 1.32 4.46
N LEU A 18 2.69 0.76 4.77
CA LEU A 18 1.62 0.59 3.78
C LEU A 18 1.11 1.95 3.28
N GLY A 19 0.89 2.92 4.17
CA GLY A 19 0.49 4.27 3.81
C GLY A 19 1.53 4.97 2.93
N THR A 20 2.80 4.91 3.32
CA THR A 20 3.91 5.47 2.55
C THR A 20 4.00 4.83 1.16
N THR A 21 3.92 3.51 1.09
CA THR A 21 3.90 2.76 -0.18
C THR A 21 2.74 3.18 -1.08
N ALA A 22 1.54 3.31 -0.52
CA ALA A 22 0.35 3.73 -1.25
C ALA A 22 0.49 5.14 -1.85
N VAL A 23 1.06 6.08 -1.08
CA VAL A 23 1.32 7.45 -1.55
C VAL A 23 2.38 7.46 -2.65
N PHE A 24 3.52 6.79 -2.46
CA PHE A 24 4.58 6.76 -3.46
C PHE A 24 4.15 6.09 -4.76
N SER A 25 3.50 4.93 -4.68
CA SER A 25 2.99 4.23 -5.86
C SER A 25 1.92 5.03 -6.60
N PHE A 26 1.09 5.79 -5.88
CA PHE A 26 0.11 6.69 -6.49
C PHE A 26 0.79 7.85 -7.23
N ILE A 27 1.76 8.52 -6.60
CA ILE A 27 2.51 9.62 -7.21
C ILE A 27 3.22 9.14 -8.48
N ILE A 28 3.91 7.99 -8.40
CA ILE A 28 4.57 7.39 -9.57
C ILE A 28 3.54 7.09 -10.67
N GLY A 29 2.38 6.54 -10.29
CA GLY A 29 1.25 6.32 -11.20
C GLY A 29 0.83 7.58 -11.96
N LEU A 30 0.65 8.68 -11.25
CA LEU A 30 0.27 9.97 -11.83
C LEU A 30 1.36 10.51 -12.78
N VAL A 31 2.63 10.38 -12.40
CA VAL A 31 3.77 10.77 -13.25
C VAL A 31 3.78 9.93 -14.53
N VAL A 32 3.65 8.60 -14.43
CA VAL A 32 3.58 7.69 -15.57
C VAL A 32 2.39 8.03 -16.47
N ARG A 33 1.22 8.36 -15.91
CA ARG A 33 0.06 8.82 -16.68
C ARG A 33 0.39 10.06 -17.52
N ARG A 34 1.09 11.03 -16.92
CA ARG A 34 1.45 12.29 -17.58
C ARG A 34 2.46 12.09 -18.70
N VAL A 35 3.42 11.17 -18.52
CA VAL A 35 4.49 10.88 -19.49
C VAL A 35 3.99 9.96 -20.61
N SER A 36 3.40 8.82 -20.27
CA SER A 36 3.04 7.79 -21.25
C SER A 36 1.74 8.09 -21.98
N ARG A 37 0.89 9.00 -21.47
CA ARG A 37 -0.49 9.29 -21.95
C ARG A 37 -1.41 8.07 -22.10
N ARG A 38 -0.96 6.89 -21.63
CA ARG A 38 -1.69 5.62 -21.69
C ARG A 38 -2.20 5.28 -20.29
N PRO A 39 -3.52 5.30 -20.06
CA PRO A 39 -4.10 5.03 -18.75
C PRO A 39 -3.81 3.61 -18.26
N ASP A 40 -3.73 2.64 -19.18
CA ASP A 40 -3.51 1.23 -18.85
C ASP A 40 -2.12 0.99 -18.25
N ILE A 41 -1.08 1.62 -18.82
CA ILE A 41 0.29 1.50 -18.32
C ILE A 41 0.39 2.11 -16.92
N SER A 42 -0.21 3.29 -16.73
CA SER A 42 -0.23 3.96 -15.43
C SER A 42 -0.92 3.12 -14.36
N PHE A 43 -2.09 2.54 -14.68
CA PHE A 43 -2.81 1.63 -13.78
C PHE A 43 -1.94 0.45 -13.36
N TRP A 44 -1.38 -0.30 -14.32
CA TRP A 44 -0.55 -1.47 -14.02
C TRP A 44 0.70 -1.10 -13.23
N THR A 45 1.37 0.02 -13.56
CA THR A 45 2.55 0.46 -12.80
C THR A 45 2.22 0.74 -11.35
N THR A 46 1.11 1.42 -11.04
CA THR A 46 0.69 1.70 -9.66
C THR A 46 0.33 0.43 -8.89
N ILE A 47 -0.39 -0.49 -9.51
CA ILE A 47 -0.80 -1.76 -8.89
C ILE A 47 0.42 -2.64 -8.59
N VAL A 48 1.36 -2.75 -9.54
CA VAL A 48 2.58 -3.56 -9.35
C VAL A 48 3.49 -2.93 -8.29
N LEU A 49 3.71 -1.61 -8.32
CA LEU A 49 4.53 -0.92 -7.32
C LEU A 49 3.95 -1.05 -5.90
N SER A 50 2.64 -0.86 -5.77
CA SER A 50 1.96 -1.02 -4.47
C SER A 50 2.01 -2.47 -3.98
N PHE A 51 1.90 -3.46 -4.88
CA PHE A 51 2.04 -4.88 -4.53
C PHE A 51 3.46 -5.22 -4.05
N VAL A 52 4.48 -4.73 -4.74
CA VAL A 52 5.88 -4.92 -4.33
C VAL A 52 6.12 -4.32 -2.94
N GLY A 53 5.64 -3.09 -2.70
CA GLY A 53 5.78 -2.47 -1.38
C GLY A 53 4.98 -3.16 -0.28
N LEU A 54 3.81 -3.74 -0.59
CA LEU A 54 3.08 -4.62 0.33
C LEU A 54 3.91 -5.85 0.71
N CYS A 55 4.50 -6.55 -0.26
CA CYS A 55 5.35 -7.72 -0.01
C CYS A 55 6.58 -7.36 0.84
N LEU A 56 7.23 -6.24 0.57
CA LEU A 56 8.37 -5.75 1.37
C LEU A 56 7.94 -5.42 2.80
N SER A 57 6.79 -4.75 2.96
CA SER A 57 6.24 -4.39 4.27
C SER A 57 5.87 -5.64 5.10
N LEU A 58 5.25 -6.64 4.48
CA LEU A 58 4.92 -7.92 5.13
C LEU A 58 6.18 -8.74 5.45
N GLY A 59 7.18 -8.74 4.57
CA GLY A 59 8.47 -9.38 4.82
C GLY A 59 9.19 -8.77 6.02
N TRP A 60 9.21 -7.44 6.11
CA TRP A 60 9.73 -6.74 7.28
C TRP A 60 8.90 -7.04 8.54
N PHE A 61 7.57 -7.00 8.45
CA PHE A 61 6.68 -7.25 9.58
C PHE A 61 6.83 -8.66 10.14
N ARG A 62 7.05 -9.67 9.28
CA ARG A 62 7.36 -11.03 9.72
C ARG A 62 8.63 -11.09 10.57
N ASN A 63 9.68 -10.35 10.19
CA ASN A 63 10.92 -10.32 10.98
C ASN A 63 10.72 -9.54 12.29
N ALA A 64 10.05 -8.39 12.23
CA ALA A 64 9.78 -7.55 13.39
C ALA A 64 8.87 -8.24 14.43
N SER A 65 7.85 -8.97 13.98
CA SER A 65 6.94 -9.72 14.85
C SER A 65 7.65 -10.83 15.65
N VAL A 66 8.67 -11.47 15.07
CA VAL A 66 9.52 -12.44 15.80
C VAL A 66 10.32 -11.75 16.90
N THR A 67 10.84 -10.54 16.66
CA THR A 67 11.65 -9.81 17.66
C THR A 67 10.85 -9.31 18.87
N VAL A 68 9.54 -9.07 18.69
CA VAL A 68 8.66 -8.63 19.78
C VAL A 68 7.80 -9.76 20.35
N PHE A 69 8.10 -11.02 19.99
CA PHE A 69 7.32 -12.20 20.38
C PHE A 69 5.81 -12.04 20.14
N MET A 70 5.46 -11.45 18.99
CA MET A 70 4.07 -11.23 18.64
C MET A 70 3.36 -12.58 18.49
N GLY A 71 2.20 -12.72 19.14
CA GLY A 71 1.38 -13.91 18.97
C GLY A 71 0.96 -14.12 17.52
N THR A 72 0.73 -15.38 17.14
CA THR A 72 0.27 -15.76 15.79
C THR A 72 -1.06 -15.10 15.42
N LEU A 73 -1.96 -14.93 16.38
CA LEU A 73 -3.30 -14.39 16.18
C LEU A 73 -3.27 -12.88 15.83
N PRO A 74 -2.56 -12.01 16.59
CA PRO A 74 -2.30 -10.62 16.17
C PRO A 74 -1.58 -10.50 14.81
N TRP A 75 -0.59 -11.36 14.53
CA TRP A 75 0.11 -11.34 13.24
C TRP A 75 -0.84 -11.62 12.07
N LEU A 76 -1.72 -12.62 12.22
CA LEU A 76 -2.67 -13.01 11.19
C LEU A 76 -3.74 -11.94 10.93
N ILE A 77 -4.20 -11.26 11.99
CA ILE A 77 -5.13 -10.12 11.88
C ILE A 77 -4.49 -8.99 11.06
N ASN A 78 -3.26 -8.58 11.38
CA ASN A 78 -2.56 -7.53 10.64
C ASN A 78 -2.33 -7.92 9.18
N LEU A 79 -2.02 -9.19 8.89
CA LEU A 79 -1.87 -9.69 7.53
C LEU A 79 -3.19 -9.58 6.74
N VAL A 80 -4.29 -10.08 7.30
CA VAL A 80 -5.62 -10.02 6.65
C VAL A 80 -6.04 -8.57 6.43
N PHE A 81 -5.83 -7.70 7.43
CA PHE A 81 -6.17 -6.29 7.32
C PHE A 81 -5.30 -5.55 6.29
N SER A 82 -4.01 -5.88 6.20
CA SER A 82 -3.11 -5.34 5.17
C SER A 82 -3.55 -5.73 3.75
N LEU A 83 -3.96 -6.99 3.55
CA LEU A 83 -4.52 -7.45 2.27
C LEU A 83 -5.83 -6.76 1.94
N PHE A 84 -6.70 -6.55 2.93
CA PHE A 84 -7.94 -5.80 2.76
C PHE A 84 -7.68 -4.35 2.35
N LEU A 85 -6.75 -3.66 3.01
CA LEU A 85 -6.34 -2.30 2.64
C LEU A 85 -5.76 -2.23 1.22
N TYR A 86 -4.96 -3.23 0.82
CA TYR A 86 -4.44 -3.31 -0.54
C TYR A 86 -5.55 -3.50 -1.58
N ALA A 87 -6.54 -4.36 -1.30
CA ALA A 87 -7.70 -4.56 -2.18
C ALA A 87 -8.53 -3.27 -2.30
N LEU A 88 -8.76 -2.58 -1.18
CA LEU A 88 -9.45 -1.29 -1.15
C LEU A 88 -8.70 -0.23 -1.98
N TYR A 89 -7.38 -0.10 -1.77
CA TYR A 89 -6.52 0.79 -2.54
C TYR A 89 -6.57 0.48 -4.04
N SER A 90 -6.44 -0.79 -4.41
CA SER A 90 -6.53 -1.24 -5.80
C SER A 90 -7.87 -0.88 -6.44
N GLY A 91 -8.97 -0.99 -5.69
CA GLY A 91 -10.29 -0.52 -6.10
C GLY A 91 -10.33 0.99 -6.37
N ILE A 92 -9.76 1.80 -5.47
CA ILE A 92 -9.66 3.26 -5.65
C ILE A 92 -8.84 3.60 -6.90
N ILE A 93 -7.69 2.96 -7.08
CA ILE A 93 -6.83 3.12 -8.26
C ILE A 93 -7.57 2.74 -9.54
N TYR A 94 -8.34 1.65 -9.51
CA TYR A 94 -9.19 1.28 -10.64
C TYR A 94 -10.16 2.41 -10.99
N PHE A 95 -10.87 3.02 -10.03
CA PHE A 95 -11.78 4.14 -10.32
C PHE A 95 -11.07 5.41 -10.84
N ILE A 96 -9.85 5.71 -10.36
CA ILE A 96 -9.11 6.92 -10.75
C ILE A 96 -8.50 6.81 -12.15
N PHE A 97 -7.96 5.63 -12.48
CA PHE A 97 -7.27 5.39 -13.75
C PHE A 97 -8.15 4.73 -14.81
N ARG A 98 -9.33 4.21 -14.45
CA ARG A 98 -10.32 3.72 -15.41
C ARG A 98 -10.57 4.84 -16.43
N PRO A 99 -10.39 4.57 -17.73
CA PRO A 99 -10.73 5.54 -18.75
C PRO A 99 -12.22 5.83 -18.60
N ARG A 100 -12.56 7.05 -18.15
CA ARG A 100 -13.91 7.57 -18.35
C ARG A 100 -14.06 7.58 -19.86
N LYS A 101 -14.88 6.67 -20.41
CA LYS A 101 -15.58 6.97 -21.66
C LYS A 101 -16.41 8.19 -21.31
N ILE A 102 -15.84 9.38 -21.50
CA ILE A 102 -16.64 10.58 -21.60
C ILE A 102 -17.52 10.27 -22.78
N GLU A 103 -18.78 9.93 -22.52
CA GLU A 103 -19.80 9.89 -23.54
C GLU A 103 -19.73 11.26 -24.20
N ALA A 104 -19.15 11.27 -25.40
CA ALA A 104 -19.26 12.37 -26.34
C ALA A 104 -20.73 12.41 -26.79
N THR A 105 -21.61 12.83 -25.89
CA THR A 105 -22.96 13.16 -26.25
C THR A 105 -22.91 14.57 -26.79
N LYS A 106 -22.97 14.61 -28.13
CA LYS A 106 -23.16 15.78 -28.98
C LYS A 106 -24.19 16.77 -28.44
#